data_AF-A0AAU2PSP4-F1
#
_entry.id   AF-A0AAU2PSP4-F1
#
_cell.length_a   1.000
_cell.length_b   1.000
_cell.length_c   1.000
_cell.angle_alpha   90.00
_cell.angle_beta   90.00
_cell.angle_gamma   90.00
#
_symmetry.space_group_name_H-M   'P 1'
#
loop_
_entity.id
_entity.type
_entity.pdbx_description
1 polymer ?
#
loop_
_entity_poly.entity_id
_entity_poly.type
_entity_poly.pdbx_seq_one_letter_code
_entity_poly.pdbx_strand_id
1 'polypeptide(L)'
;MPNNPGLKIGARLYDATYYQGNAITVRPDGWDRGEGVVVYSLASLGLRRLGSLQAPLEAAASDHPFRQAIGCVTHVTVWAYRPDTWPDHLDEHGTTWQQYSADTADLGTWAARTKYVRVWQQANDGVFDLDLLTEDSFRAPITIME
;
A
#
# COMPACT_ATOMS: atom_id res chain seq x y z
N MET A 1 -9.00 26.75 -13.51
CA MET A 1 -9.83 25.94 -12.59
C MET A 1 -9.00 25.64 -11.35
N PRO A 2 -9.56 25.69 -10.14
CA PRO A 2 -8.79 25.44 -8.93
C PRO A 2 -8.35 23.96 -8.91
N ASN A 3 -7.06 23.73 -8.64
CA ASN A 3 -6.49 22.41 -8.38
C ASN A 3 -7.29 21.77 -7.24
N ASN A 4 -8.18 20.84 -7.57
CA ASN A 4 -8.73 19.94 -6.57
C ASN A 4 -7.60 18.94 -6.28
N PRO A 5 -6.94 18.96 -5.11
CA PRO A 5 -6.02 17.89 -4.77
C PRO A 5 -6.86 16.63 -4.71
N GLY A 6 -6.82 15.84 -5.80
CA GLY A 6 -7.65 14.66 -5.99
C GLY A 6 -7.69 13.88 -4.69
N LEU A 7 -8.90 13.60 -4.23
CA LEU A 7 -9.17 12.96 -2.96
C LEU A 7 -8.56 11.55 -3.04
N LYS A 8 -7.28 11.40 -2.67
CA LYS A 8 -6.54 10.14 -2.78
C LYS A 8 -7.37 9.06 -2.09
N ILE A 9 -7.84 8.09 -2.87
CA ILE A 9 -8.72 7.04 -2.35
C ILE A 9 -7.85 6.17 -1.43
N GLY A 10 -8.13 6.23 -0.13
CA GLY A 10 -7.37 5.47 0.87
C GLY A 10 -7.70 3.99 0.83
N ALA A 11 -6.70 3.16 1.13
CA ALA A 11 -6.93 1.75 1.40
C ALA A 11 -7.70 1.60 2.72
N ARG A 12 -8.62 0.63 2.77
CA ARG A 12 -9.33 0.27 4.01
C ARG A 12 -8.73 -0.98 4.61
N LEU A 13 -8.38 -0.90 5.88
CA LEU A 13 -7.74 -1.97 6.64
C LEU A 13 -8.71 -2.43 7.73
N TYR A 14 -8.97 -3.73 7.79
CA TYR A 14 -9.95 -4.33 8.69
C TYR A 14 -9.27 -5.27 9.68
N ASP A 15 -9.72 -5.29 10.93
CA ASP A 15 -9.17 -6.21 11.94
C ASP A 15 -9.56 -7.68 11.72
N ALA A 16 -10.68 -7.94 11.04
CA ALA A 16 -11.21 -9.27 10.74
C ALA A 16 -11.25 -9.57 9.24
N THR A 17 -11.44 -10.85 8.93
CA THR A 17 -11.64 -11.35 7.56
C THR A 17 -12.99 -10.89 7.01
N TYR A 18 -13.14 -10.91 5.69
CA TYR A 18 -14.36 -10.58 4.95
C TYR A 18 -14.88 -9.16 5.20
N TYR A 19 -13.96 -8.20 5.37
CA TYR A 19 -14.24 -6.77 5.52
C TYR A 19 -15.13 -6.47 6.74
N GLN A 20 -14.94 -7.23 7.82
CA GLN A 20 -15.69 -7.12 9.07
C GLN A 20 -14.85 -6.44 10.16
N GLY A 21 -15.55 -6.05 11.23
CA GLY A 21 -14.95 -5.53 12.47
C GLY A 21 -14.49 -4.07 12.35
N ASN A 22 -13.48 -3.68 13.14
CA ASN A 22 -12.96 -2.32 13.13
C ASN A 22 -12.22 -2.04 11.81
N ALA A 23 -12.51 -0.89 11.20
CA ALA A 23 -11.98 -0.52 9.90
C ALA A 23 -11.33 0.87 9.94
N ILE A 24 -10.16 0.99 9.30
CA ILE A 24 -9.41 2.24 9.22
C ILE A 24 -9.06 2.54 7.78
N THR A 25 -9.20 3.80 7.39
CA THR A 25 -8.81 4.26 6.06
C THR A 25 -7.44 4.92 6.15
N VAL A 26 -6.46 4.36 5.45
CA VAL A 26 -5.09 4.88 5.37
C VAL A 26 -4.88 5.45 3.97
N ARG A 27 -4.44 6.70 3.89
CA ARG A 27 -4.17 7.35 2.60
C ARG A 27 -2.82 6.89 2.06
N PRO A 28 -2.69 6.70 0.74
CA PRO A 28 -1.41 6.38 0.14
C PRO A 28 -0.42 7.53 0.26
N ASP A 29 0.82 7.22 0.59
CA ASP A 29 1.94 8.13 0.38
C ASP A 29 2.21 8.32 -1.13
N GLY A 30 2.82 9.45 -1.51
CA GLY A 30 3.15 9.80 -2.90
C GLY A 30 4.59 9.49 -3.27
N TRP A 31 5.10 8.32 -2.93
CA TRP A 31 6.49 7.92 -3.21
C TRP A 31 6.90 8.06 -4.68
N ASP A 32 6.01 7.69 -5.61
CA ASP A 32 6.20 7.89 -7.05
C ASP A 32 6.41 9.35 -7.44
N ARG A 33 6.11 10.30 -6.53
CA ARG A 33 6.29 11.75 -6.68
C ARG A 33 7.43 12.30 -5.82
N GLY A 34 8.28 11.44 -5.26
CA GLY A 34 9.42 11.84 -4.43
C GLY A 34 9.05 12.24 -2.99
N GLU A 35 7.83 11.91 -2.53
CA GLU A 35 7.45 12.03 -1.13
C GLU A 35 8.10 10.91 -0.29
N GLY A 36 8.34 11.17 1.00
CA GLY A 36 8.92 10.17 1.90
C GLY A 36 8.01 8.96 2.13
N VAL A 37 8.61 7.79 2.37
CA VAL A 37 7.89 6.55 2.69
C VAL A 37 7.28 6.66 4.08
N VAL A 38 5.99 6.37 4.22
CA VAL A 38 5.32 6.36 5.53
C VAL A 38 4.85 4.95 5.87
N VAL A 39 5.42 4.37 6.92
CA VAL A 39 5.02 3.07 7.46
C VAL A 39 4.31 3.31 8.79
N TYR A 40 3.18 2.64 8.98
CA TYR A 40 2.40 2.69 10.21
C TYR A 40 2.53 1.37 10.96
N SER A 41 2.73 1.43 12.28
CA SER A 41 2.48 0.27 13.14
C SER A 41 0.96 0.03 13.20
N LEU A 42 0.52 -1.23 13.24
CA LEU A 42 -0.91 -1.52 13.41
C LEU A 42 -1.44 -0.90 14.72
N ALA A 43 -0.60 -0.87 15.76
CA ALA A 43 -0.93 -0.28 17.04
C ALA A 43 -1.17 1.24 16.95
N SER A 44 -0.38 1.96 16.14
CA SER A 44 -0.55 3.40 15.89
C SER A 44 -1.89 3.70 15.23
N LEU A 45 -2.34 2.79 14.37
CA LEU A 45 -3.65 2.85 13.74
C LEU A 45 -4.76 2.45 14.73
N GLY A 46 -4.46 1.74 15.81
CA GLY A 46 -5.48 1.19 16.71
C GLY A 46 -6.05 -0.15 16.22
N LEU A 47 -5.34 -0.82 15.31
CA LEU A 47 -5.63 -2.17 14.86
C LEU A 47 -4.79 -3.18 15.66
N ARG A 48 -5.43 -4.23 16.16
CA ARG A 48 -4.71 -5.34 16.84
C ARG A 48 -4.24 -6.42 15.87
N ARG A 49 -4.85 -6.45 14.69
CA ARG A 49 -4.71 -7.46 13.64
C ARG A 49 -5.08 -6.80 12.31
N LEU A 50 -4.59 -7.34 11.21
CA LEU A 50 -5.08 -7.01 9.87
C LEU A 50 -5.69 -8.26 9.21
N GLY A 51 -7.01 -8.43 9.27
CA GLY A 51 -7.71 -9.61 8.76
C GLY A 51 -8.08 -9.55 7.28
N SER A 52 -8.42 -8.36 6.79
CA SER A 52 -8.75 -8.10 5.38
C SER A 52 -8.39 -6.67 4.99
N LEU A 53 -8.30 -6.40 3.70
CA LEU A 53 -8.02 -5.07 3.17
C LEU A 53 -8.75 -4.80 1.86
N GLN A 54 -9.03 -3.53 1.60
CA GLN A 54 -9.46 -3.05 0.30
C GLN A 54 -8.42 -2.08 -0.26
N ALA A 55 -7.98 -2.34 -1.48
CA ALA A 55 -6.93 -1.61 -2.18
C ALA A 55 -7.52 -1.01 -3.45
N PRO A 56 -8.03 0.24 -3.38
CA PRO A 56 -8.79 0.83 -4.47
C PRO A 56 -7.91 1.12 -5.69
N LEU A 57 -8.50 0.93 -6.87
CA LEU A 57 -7.94 1.34 -8.15
C LEU A 57 -8.58 2.66 -8.58
N GLU A 58 -7.77 3.62 -8.99
CA GLU A 58 -8.26 4.88 -9.54
C GLU A 58 -8.26 4.78 -11.07
N ALA A 59 -9.43 4.97 -11.69
CA ALA A 59 -9.54 5.04 -13.13
C ALA A 59 -8.93 6.36 -13.64
N ALA A 60 -8.19 6.30 -14.74
CA ALA A 60 -7.75 7.50 -15.44
C ALA A 60 -8.98 8.25 -15.96
N ALA A 61 -8.94 9.59 -15.90
CA ALA A 61 -9.89 10.41 -16.63
C ALA A 61 -9.76 10.05 -18.11
N SER A 62 -10.79 9.44 -18.68
CA SER A 62 -10.77 9.02 -20.07
C SER A 62 -11.44 10.06 -20.93
N ASP A 63 -10.68 10.59 -21.91
CA ASP A 63 -11.23 11.42 -22.98
C ASP A 63 -12.12 10.60 -23.95
N HIS A 64 -12.22 9.28 -23.74
CA HIS A 64 -12.96 8.36 -24.59
C HIS A 64 -13.94 7.48 -23.79
N PRO A 65 -15.26 7.56 -24.06
CA PRO A 65 -16.29 6.89 -23.26
C PRO A 65 -16.23 5.35 -23.27
N PHE A 66 -15.44 4.76 -24.16
CA PHE A 66 -15.29 3.30 -24.31
C PHE A 66 -13.93 2.76 -23.89
N ARG A 67 -13.01 3.61 -23.40
CA ARG A 67 -11.71 3.19 -22.89
C ARG A 67 -11.65 3.42 -21.39
N GLN A 68 -11.64 2.35 -20.62
CA GLN A 68 -11.26 2.40 -19.22
C GLN A 68 -9.75 2.16 -19.15
N ALA A 69 -9.00 3.20 -18.76
CA ALA A 69 -7.59 3.07 -18.43
C ALA A 69 -7.46 3.19 -16.91
N ILE A 70 -6.55 2.42 -16.31
CA ILE A 70 -6.19 2.60 -14.90
C ILE A 70 -5.27 3.82 -14.82
N GLY A 71 -5.56 4.73 -13.90
CA GLY A 71 -4.74 5.92 -13.65
C GLY A 71 -3.71 5.64 -12.57
N CYS A 72 -4.14 5.06 -11.45
CA CYS A 72 -3.28 4.70 -10.32
C CYS A 72 -3.75 3.39 -9.67
N VAL A 73 -2.79 2.58 -9.23
CA VAL A 73 -3.00 1.37 -8.43
C VAL A 73 -2.62 1.69 -6.98
N THR A 74 -3.49 1.37 -6.02
CA THR A 74 -3.12 1.45 -4.59
C THR A 74 -2.50 0.13 -4.17
N HIS A 75 -1.32 0.19 -3.57
CA HIS A 75 -0.60 -0.94 -3.02
C HIS A 75 -0.61 -0.86 -1.50
N VAL A 76 -0.75 -2.01 -0.87
CA VAL A 76 -0.62 -2.21 0.57
C VAL A 76 0.51 -3.19 0.80
N THR A 77 1.60 -2.72 1.39
CA THR A 77 2.72 -3.57 1.80
C THR A 77 2.66 -3.77 3.30
N VAL A 78 2.86 -5.00 3.75
CA VAL A 78 2.80 -5.40 5.17
C VAL A 78 4.10 -6.06 5.58
N TRP A 79 4.50 -5.87 6.84
CA TRP A 79 5.69 -6.51 7.42
C TRP A 79 5.36 -7.17 8.75
N ALA A 80 6.08 -8.27 9.01
CA ALA A 80 6.03 -8.96 10.31
C ALA A 80 6.85 -8.27 11.40
N TYR A 81 7.83 -7.45 11.00
CA TYR A 81 8.76 -6.73 11.86
C TYR A 81 8.93 -5.29 11.39
N ARG A 82 9.56 -4.45 12.22
CA ARG A 82 9.82 -3.05 11.88
C ARG A 82 10.77 -3.00 10.68
N PRO A 83 10.40 -2.39 9.55
CA PRO A 83 11.29 -2.27 8.41
C PRO A 83 12.35 -1.20 8.68
N ASP A 84 13.62 -1.52 8.42
CA ASP A 84 14.72 -0.55 8.48
C ASP A 84 14.89 0.20 7.14
N THR A 85 14.56 -0.47 6.04
CA THR A 85 14.62 0.03 4.66
C THR A 85 13.39 -0.38 3.89
N TRP A 86 13.23 0.20 2.69
CA TRP A 86 12.23 -0.27 1.75
C TRP A 86 12.58 -1.71 1.35
N PRO A 87 11.60 -2.62 1.12
CA PRO A 87 11.91 -3.97 0.67
C PRO A 87 12.76 -3.89 -0.59
N ASP A 88 14.01 -4.28 -0.42
CA ASP A 88 15.09 -4.25 -1.40
C ASP A 88 15.41 -5.67 -1.90
N HIS A 89 14.86 -6.70 -1.24
CA HIS A 89 15.11 -8.09 -1.55
C HIS A 89 13.81 -8.87 -1.79
N LEU A 90 13.67 -9.39 -3.01
CA LEU A 90 12.55 -10.26 -3.40
C LEU A 90 12.52 -11.58 -2.63
N ASP A 91 13.68 -12.07 -2.18
CA ASP A 91 13.82 -13.31 -1.42
C ASP A 91 13.07 -13.28 -0.08
N GLU A 92 12.81 -12.08 0.43
CA GLU A 92 12.09 -11.84 1.67
C GLU A 92 10.57 -11.75 1.50
N HIS A 93 10.09 -11.67 0.25
CA HIS A 93 8.67 -11.63 -0.07
C HIS A 93 7.97 -12.94 0.34
N GLY A 94 6.81 -12.81 0.99
CA GLY A 94 6.06 -13.94 1.55
C GLY A 94 6.62 -14.47 2.87
N THR A 95 7.78 -13.99 3.33
CA THR A 95 8.39 -14.40 4.61
C THR A 95 8.44 -13.27 5.63
N THR A 96 9.11 -12.15 5.33
CA THR A 96 9.25 -10.98 6.23
C THR A 96 8.31 -9.84 5.84
N TRP A 97 7.94 -9.75 4.56
CA TRP A 97 6.94 -8.81 4.03
C TRP A 97 6.04 -9.42 2.96
N GLN A 98 4.90 -8.77 2.68
CA GLN A 98 3.96 -9.16 1.61
C GLN A 98 3.30 -7.91 1.03
N GLN A 99 2.95 -7.96 -0.26
CA GLN A 99 2.22 -6.89 -0.93
C GLN A 99 0.86 -7.36 -1.47
N TYR A 100 -0.10 -6.44 -1.43
CA TYR A 100 -1.43 -6.57 -1.99
C TYR A 100 -1.77 -5.33 -2.82
N SER A 101 -2.34 -5.50 -4.00
CA SER A 101 -2.79 -4.42 -4.88
C SER A 101 -4.26 -4.55 -5.28
N ALA A 102 -4.98 -5.44 -4.60
CA ALA A 102 -6.39 -5.71 -4.82
C ALA A 102 -7.08 -6.04 -3.48
N ASP A 103 -8.40 -5.89 -3.47
CA ASP A 103 -9.26 -6.28 -2.36
C ASP A 103 -9.00 -7.73 -1.95
N THR A 104 -8.63 -7.92 -0.69
CA THR A 104 -8.24 -9.21 -0.13
C THR A 104 -9.09 -9.50 1.09
N ALA A 105 -10.04 -10.42 0.94
CA ALA A 105 -11.00 -10.76 1.98
C ALA A 105 -10.39 -11.57 3.13
N ASP A 106 -9.26 -12.25 2.93
CA ASP A 106 -8.56 -12.98 3.99
C ASP A 106 -7.05 -12.93 3.74
N LEU A 107 -6.30 -12.33 4.66
CA LEU A 107 -4.84 -12.30 4.61
C LEU A 107 -4.20 -13.62 5.08
N GLY A 108 -4.99 -14.58 5.58
CA GLY A 108 -4.53 -15.88 6.03
C GLY A 108 -3.46 -15.76 7.12
N THR A 109 -2.31 -16.38 6.90
CA THR A 109 -1.19 -16.36 7.85
C THR A 109 -0.66 -14.94 8.09
N TRP A 110 -0.71 -14.07 7.08
CA TRP A 110 -0.28 -12.67 7.21
C TRP A 110 -1.15 -11.88 8.18
N ALA A 111 -2.39 -12.30 8.39
CA ALA A 111 -3.27 -11.60 9.30
C ALA A 111 -2.76 -11.60 10.74
N ALA A 112 -2.13 -12.70 11.17
CA ALA A 112 -1.53 -12.80 12.51
C ALA A 112 -0.08 -12.28 12.58
N ARG A 113 0.61 -12.24 11.44
CA ARG A 113 2.03 -11.82 11.38
C ARG A 113 2.21 -10.32 11.25
N THR A 114 1.29 -9.65 10.56
CA THR A 114 1.41 -8.23 10.24
C THR A 114 1.51 -7.39 11.50
N LYS A 115 2.55 -6.56 11.58
CA LYS A 115 2.72 -5.53 12.62
C LYS A 115 2.85 -4.13 12.04
N TYR A 116 3.34 -4.02 10.81
CA TYR A 116 3.55 -2.75 10.13
C TYR A 116 2.88 -2.79 8.75
N VAL A 117 2.38 -1.64 8.32
CA VAL A 117 1.68 -1.47 7.05
C VAL A 117 2.09 -0.16 6.39
N ARG A 118 2.24 -0.19 5.07
CA ARG A 118 2.38 0.98 4.22
C ARG A 118 1.26 0.93 3.19
N VAL A 119 0.71 2.09 2.88
CA VAL A 119 -0.20 2.29 1.76
C VAL A 119 0.46 3.29 0.82
N TRP A 120 0.54 2.96 -0.45
CA TRP A 120 1.21 3.78 -1.45
C TRP A 120 0.53 3.65 -2.81
N GLN A 121 0.74 4.60 -3.70
CA GLN A 121 0.16 4.59 -5.05
C GLN A 121 1.26 4.45 -6.10
N GLN A 122 0.91 3.72 -7.17
CA GLN A 122 1.70 3.61 -8.38
C GLN A 122 0.87 4.16 -9.55
N ALA A 123 1.35 5.24 -10.18
CA ALA A 123 0.79 5.70 -11.45
C ALA A 123 1.01 4.66 -12.56
N ASN A 124 0.12 4.58 -13.55
CA ASN A 124 0.20 3.58 -14.64
C ASN A 124 1.43 3.75 -15.57
N ASP A 125 2.03 4.94 -15.59
CA ASP A 125 3.34 5.23 -16.20
C ASP A 125 4.51 5.10 -15.22
N GLY A 126 4.22 4.98 -13.93
CA GLY A 126 5.18 4.65 -12.90
C GLY A 126 5.58 3.19 -13.05
N VAL A 127 6.84 2.95 -13.43
CA VAL A 127 7.40 1.61 -13.47
C VAL A 127 7.65 1.15 -12.03
N PHE A 128 6.79 0.31 -11.48
CA PHE A 128 7.15 -0.58 -10.37
C PHE A 128 7.45 -1.93 -10.99
N ASP A 129 8.67 -2.04 -11.48
CA ASP A 129 9.19 -3.33 -11.90
C ASP A 129 9.69 -4.04 -10.64
N LEU A 130 9.26 -5.28 -10.41
CA LEU A 130 9.92 -6.11 -9.40
C LEU A 130 11.39 -6.31 -9.77
N ASP A 131 11.73 -6.24 -11.06
CA ASP A 131 13.11 -6.34 -11.54
C ASP A 131 13.95 -5.07 -11.23
N LEU A 132 13.34 -3.91 -10.94
CA LEU A 132 14.04 -2.69 -10.53
C LEU A 132 14.59 -2.74 -9.09
N LEU A 133 14.23 -3.77 -8.31
CA LEU A 133 14.84 -4.02 -7.00
C LEU A 133 16.29 -4.54 -7.11
N THR A 134 16.81 -4.77 -8.32
CA THR A 134 18.21 -5.16 -8.55
C THR A 134 19.17 -3.99 -8.72
N GLU A 135 18.70 -2.76 -8.93
CA GLU A 135 19.57 -1.58 -9.03
C GLU A 135 19.42 -0.66 -7.82
N ASP A 136 20.58 -0.25 -7.30
CA ASP A 136 20.88 0.52 -6.08
C ASP A 136 20.35 1.97 -6.11
N SER A 137 19.08 2.16 -6.50
CA SER A 137 18.50 3.46 -6.83
C SER A 137 17.27 3.73 -5.99
N PHE A 138 17.41 4.73 -5.11
CA PHE A 138 16.43 5.32 -4.19
C PHE A 138 16.17 4.58 -2.87
N ARG A 139 17.09 4.79 -1.92
CA ARG A 139 16.79 4.71 -0.48
C ARG A 139 16.15 6.03 -0.01
N ALA A 140 14.91 6.33 -0.41
CA ALA A 140 14.24 7.45 0.24
C ALA A 140 13.93 7.08 1.71
N PRO A 141 14.06 8.03 2.64
CA PRO A 141 13.96 7.76 4.07
C PRO A 141 12.57 7.24 4.43
N ILE A 142 12.54 6.22 5.30
CA ILE A 142 11.30 5.72 5.89
C ILE A 142 10.99 6.49 7.16
N THR A 143 9.77 7.03 7.23
CA THR A 143 9.17 7.52 8.47
C THR A 143 8.25 6.46 9.03
N ILE A 144 8.51 6.03 10.26
CA ILE A 144 7.72 5.01 10.96
C ILE A 144 6.84 5.71 12.01
N MET A 145 5.54 5.55 11.86
CA MET A 145 4.52 6.04 12.77
C MET A 145 4.17 4.91 13.74
N GLU A 146 4.39 5.12 15.04
CA GLU A 146 4.21 4.11 16.11
C GLU A 146 2.97 4.34 16.95
#